data_AF-A0A4R0J2K4-F1
#
_entry.id   AF-A0A4R0J2K4-F1
#
_cell.length_a   1.000
_cell.length_b   1.000
_cell.length_c   1.000
_cell.angle_alpha   90.00
_cell.angle_beta   90.00
_cell.angle_gamma   90.00
#
_symmetry.space_group_name_H-M   'P 1'
#
loop_
_entity.id
_entity.type
_entity.pdbx_description
1 polymer ?
#
loop_
_entity_poly.entity_id
_entity_poly.type
_entity_poly.pdbx_seq_one_letter_code
_entity_poly.pdbx_strand_id
1 'polypeptide(L)'
;MSSIVPGPQKKIGEEIDAARSGAKPLDASALNATAPRQEELTGFDDWPESLRAAIEAEHARVAALDSNRRRTADKAVPELVHCLDALLDEIAARLQSDKPRLFGKATPAAEPSAEVAELLGIPADELDQPSGRGEHRMALRTIKLLRGQLKDLETTPDHSRLTRLATFTIRLALVVEAAPESATTLAPIALSRFTQGVSDFQWETTFADKLRSWQQARNTLTTN
;
A
#
# COMPACT_ATOMS: atom_id res chain seq x y z
N MET A 1 -35.55 33.52 37.31
CA MET A 1 -34.22 33.71 36.69
C MET A 1 -34.11 32.73 35.53
N SER A 2 -34.10 33.21 34.28
CA SER A 2 -34.02 32.36 33.08
C SER A 2 -32.57 31.95 32.82
N SER A 3 -32.28 30.66 32.93
CA SER A 3 -31.00 30.07 32.51
C SER A 3 -30.99 29.89 31.00
N ILE A 4 -30.28 30.77 30.29
CA ILE A 4 -30.04 30.66 28.86
C ILE A 4 -28.94 29.63 28.67
N VAL A 5 -29.32 28.38 28.39
CA VAL A 5 -28.39 27.35 27.95
C VAL A 5 -27.93 27.74 26.54
N PRO A 6 -26.62 28.00 26.31
CA PRO A 6 -26.13 28.37 24.99
C PRO A 6 -26.29 27.18 24.03
N GLY A 7 -26.93 27.42 22.89
CA GLY A 7 -27.10 26.41 21.85
C GLY A 7 -25.76 25.93 21.25
N PRO A 8 -25.75 24.74 20.62
CA PRO A 8 -24.54 24.03 20.18
C PRO A 8 -23.64 24.80 19.22
N GLN A 9 -24.16 25.81 18.50
CA GLN A 9 -23.37 26.64 17.59
C GLN A 9 -22.34 27.53 18.30
N LYS A 10 -22.57 27.93 19.56
CA LYS A 10 -21.61 28.77 20.30
C LYS A 10 -20.35 28.00 20.74
N LYS A 11 -20.46 26.70 21.01
CA LYS A 11 -19.31 25.87 21.42
C LYS A 11 -18.30 25.65 20.29
N ILE A 12 -18.77 25.57 19.04
CA ILE A 12 -17.91 25.36 17.86
C ILE A 12 -17.04 26.61 17.61
N GLY A 13 -17.58 27.82 17.83
CA GLY A 13 -16.82 29.07 17.68
C GLY A 13 -15.67 29.19 18.70
N GLU A 14 -15.94 28.83 19.96
CA GLU A 14 -14.93 28.87 21.04
C GLU A 14 -13.82 27.81 20.84
N GLU A 15 -14.15 26.65 20.27
CA GLU A 15 -13.16 25.60 19.94
C GLU A 15 -12.25 25.99 18.76
N ILE A 16 -12.78 26.72 17.77
CA ILE A 16 -11.99 27.22 16.64
C ILE A 16 -10.98 28.29 17.09
N ASP A 17 -11.36 29.18 18.01
CA ASP A 17 -10.47 30.20 18.55
C ASP A 17 -9.41 29.60 19.51
N ALA A 18 -9.75 28.55 20.27
CA ALA A 18 -8.80 27.79 21.09
C ALA A 18 -7.78 26.97 20.28
N ALA A 19 -8.17 26.51 19.08
CA ALA A 19 -7.24 25.84 18.15
C ALA A 19 -6.24 26.83 17.52
N ARG A 20 -6.64 28.10 17.33
CA ARG A 20 -5.77 29.17 16.83
C ARG A 20 -4.72 29.60 17.86
N SER A 21 -4.98 29.41 19.15
CA SER A 21 -4.05 29.69 20.25
C SER A 21 -3.12 28.51 20.60
N GLY A 22 -3.18 27.41 19.85
CA GLY A 22 -2.25 26.27 20.00
C GLY A 22 -2.53 25.36 21.20
N ALA A 23 -3.68 25.50 21.87
CA ALA A 23 -3.96 24.78 23.12
C ALA A 23 -4.53 23.36 22.92
N LYS A 24 -5.03 23.00 21.73
CA LYS A 24 -5.57 21.66 21.47
C LYS A 24 -5.53 21.32 19.96
N PRO A 25 -5.00 20.16 19.54
CA PRO A 25 -5.20 19.68 18.18
C PRO A 25 -6.70 19.54 17.92
N LEU A 26 -7.20 20.15 16.84
CA LEU A 26 -8.58 19.92 16.39
C LEU A 26 -8.72 18.44 16.05
N ASP A 27 -9.62 17.76 16.75
CA ASP A 27 -10.00 16.40 16.43
C ASP A 27 -10.61 16.39 15.02
N ALA A 28 -10.00 15.64 14.10
CA ALA A 28 -10.45 15.56 12.71
C ALA A 28 -11.86 14.96 12.58
N SER A 29 -12.38 14.31 13.64
CA SER A 29 -13.77 13.86 13.75
C SER A 29 -14.76 15.01 14.05
N ALA A 30 -14.29 16.14 14.60
CA ALA A 30 -15.13 17.31 14.89
C ALA A 30 -15.43 18.16 13.64
N LEU A 31 -14.63 18.03 12.57
CA LEU A 31 -14.82 18.78 11.31
C LEU A 31 -15.93 18.21 10.41
N ASN A 32 -16.40 16.99 10.68
CA ASN A 32 -17.60 16.38 10.11
C ASN A 32 -18.19 15.44 11.19
N ALA A 33 -19.08 15.95 12.04
CA ALA A 33 -19.63 15.19 13.17
C ALA A 33 -20.41 13.91 12.76
N THR A 34 -20.74 13.76 11.48
CA THR A 34 -21.38 12.58 10.87
C THR A 34 -20.42 11.64 10.14
N ALA A 35 -19.13 11.98 10.02
CA ALA A 35 -18.16 11.07 9.43
C ALA A 35 -17.90 9.90 10.39
N PRO A 36 -17.98 8.65 9.92
CA PRO A 36 -17.67 7.49 10.74
C PRO A 36 -16.24 7.60 11.29
N ARG A 37 -16.05 7.16 12.55
CA ARG A 37 -14.72 7.10 13.15
C ARG A 37 -13.87 6.12 12.36
N GLN A 38 -12.59 6.44 12.19
CA GLN A 38 -11.64 5.53 11.57
C GLN A 38 -11.53 4.30 12.48
N GLU A 39 -11.87 3.13 11.94
CA GLU A 39 -11.74 1.87 12.66
C GLU A 39 -10.26 1.50 12.78
N GLU A 40 -9.85 1.01 13.95
CA GLU A 40 -8.52 0.44 14.12
C GLU A 40 -8.44 -0.88 13.35
N LEU A 41 -7.37 -1.02 12.57
CA LEU A 41 -7.11 -2.24 11.83
C LEU A 41 -6.58 -3.32 12.79
N THR A 42 -7.17 -4.52 12.75
CA THR A 42 -6.79 -5.64 13.64
C THR A 42 -6.29 -6.85 12.82
N GLY A 43 -5.54 -7.75 13.47
CA GLY A 43 -5.01 -8.97 12.84
C GLY A 43 -3.68 -8.79 12.11
N PHE A 44 -2.86 -7.84 12.54
CA PHE A 44 -1.52 -7.55 11.96
C PHE A 44 -0.36 -7.87 12.91
N ASP A 45 -0.62 -8.50 14.06
CA ASP A 45 0.38 -8.68 15.12
C ASP A 45 1.62 -9.45 14.62
N ASP A 46 1.43 -10.38 13.67
CA ASP A 46 2.49 -11.20 13.07
C ASP A 46 2.99 -10.66 11.71
N TRP A 47 2.64 -9.42 11.35
CA TRP A 47 3.06 -8.81 10.08
C TRP A 47 4.36 -8.00 10.26
N PRO A 48 5.24 -7.96 9.25
CA PRO A 48 6.37 -7.03 9.23
C PRO A 48 5.90 -5.61 9.49
N GLU A 49 6.62 -4.90 10.35
CA GLU A 49 6.25 -3.54 10.76
C GLU A 49 6.10 -2.59 9.56
N SER A 50 6.99 -2.70 8.58
CA SER A 50 6.96 -1.90 7.34
C SER A 50 5.69 -2.14 6.52
N LEU A 51 5.26 -3.40 6.41
CA LEU A 51 4.05 -3.78 5.67
C LEU A 51 2.79 -3.32 6.41
N ARG A 52 2.73 -3.54 7.73
CA ARG A 52 1.63 -3.07 8.57
C ARG A 52 1.50 -1.54 8.50
N ALA A 53 2.59 -0.81 8.65
CA ALA A 53 2.61 0.65 8.58
C ALA A 53 2.09 1.17 7.24
N ALA A 54 2.50 0.57 6.12
CA ALA A 54 2.01 0.97 4.79
C ALA A 54 0.50 0.74 4.62
N ILE A 55 -0.03 -0.36 5.16
CA ILE A 55 -1.47 -0.68 5.13
C ILE A 55 -2.25 0.32 6.00
N GLU A 56 -1.78 0.61 7.20
CA GLU A 56 -2.38 1.59 8.10
C GLU A 56 -2.38 3.01 7.52
N ALA A 57 -1.27 3.41 6.89
CA ALA A 57 -1.16 4.70 6.22
C ALA A 57 -2.10 4.82 5.01
N GLU A 58 -2.21 3.78 4.19
CA GLU A 58 -3.16 3.74 3.07
C GLU A 58 -4.61 3.78 3.58
N HIS A 59 -4.91 3.03 4.64
CA HIS A 59 -6.23 3.05 5.26
C HIS A 59 -6.61 4.45 5.74
N ALA A 60 -5.72 5.14 6.45
CA ALA A 60 -5.95 6.50 6.92
C ALA A 60 -6.28 7.46 5.77
N ARG A 61 -5.55 7.33 4.66
CA ARG A 61 -5.78 8.14 3.46
C ARG A 61 -7.11 7.80 2.78
N VAL A 62 -7.41 6.51 2.58
CA VAL A 62 -8.64 6.06 1.90
C VAL A 62 -9.87 6.37 2.75
N ALA A 63 -9.83 6.11 4.06
CA ALA A 63 -10.92 6.46 4.97
C ALA A 63 -11.20 7.98 4.99
N ALA A 64 -10.15 8.81 4.86
CA ALA A 64 -10.33 10.25 4.70
C ALA A 64 -11.01 10.61 3.37
N LEU A 65 -10.66 9.95 2.26
CA LEU A 65 -11.32 10.14 0.96
C LEU A 65 -12.78 9.69 0.99
N ASP A 66 -13.07 8.51 1.53
CA ASP A 66 -14.42 7.95 1.62
C ASP A 66 -15.34 8.82 2.49
N SER A 67 -14.76 9.49 3.49
CA SER A 67 -15.45 10.49 4.32
C SER A 67 -15.50 11.90 3.71
N ASN A 68 -15.13 12.05 2.43
CA ASN A 68 -15.04 13.33 1.70
C ASN A 68 -14.14 14.39 2.38
N ARG A 69 -13.10 13.95 3.12
CA ARG A 69 -12.12 14.81 3.80
C ARG A 69 -10.83 14.92 2.99
N ARG A 70 -10.92 15.52 1.80
CA ARG A 70 -9.80 15.63 0.83
C ARG A 70 -8.51 16.17 1.45
N ARG A 71 -8.58 17.26 2.23
CA ARG A 71 -7.40 17.85 2.91
C ARG A 71 -6.76 16.92 3.94
N THR A 72 -7.55 16.10 4.61
CA THR A 72 -7.03 15.09 5.54
C THR A 72 -6.32 13.98 4.77
N ALA A 73 -6.90 13.56 3.63
CA ALA A 73 -6.24 12.61 2.75
C ALA A 73 -4.92 13.16 2.19
N ASP A 74 -4.87 14.44 1.80
CA ASP A 74 -3.63 15.08 1.32
C ASP A 74 -2.54 15.10 2.41
N LYS A 75 -2.93 15.36 3.67
CA LYS A 75 -1.99 15.33 4.81
C LYS A 75 -1.46 13.93 5.14
N ALA A 76 -2.17 12.88 4.75
CA ALA A 76 -1.72 11.49 4.93
C ALA A 76 -0.76 11.02 3.83
N VAL A 77 -0.62 11.78 2.73
CA VAL A 77 0.23 11.40 1.59
C VAL A 77 1.71 11.25 1.96
N PRO A 78 2.35 12.18 2.69
CA PRO A 78 3.78 12.05 2.99
C PRO A 78 4.11 10.77 3.78
N GLU A 79 3.28 10.42 4.77
CA GLU A 79 3.46 9.20 5.56
C GLU A 79 3.31 7.95 4.68
N LEU A 80 2.26 7.89 3.86
CA LEU A 80 2.08 6.77 2.94
C LEU A 80 3.24 6.66 1.95
N VAL A 81 3.69 7.78 1.38
CA VAL A 81 4.85 7.81 0.48
C VAL A 81 6.09 7.27 1.18
N HIS A 82 6.34 7.67 2.43
CA HIS A 82 7.46 7.17 3.22
C HIS A 82 7.38 5.65 3.43
N CYS A 83 6.22 5.12 3.87
CA CYS A 83 6.04 3.69 4.07
C CYS A 83 6.19 2.89 2.76
N LEU A 84 5.65 3.40 1.64
CA LEU A 84 5.78 2.74 0.34
C LEU A 84 7.22 2.78 -0.18
N ASP A 85 7.97 3.86 0.05
CA ASP A 85 9.40 3.93 -0.32
C ASP A 85 10.22 2.89 0.47
N ALA A 86 9.93 2.72 1.76
CA ALA A 86 10.55 1.69 2.60
C ALA A 86 10.26 0.28 2.07
N LEU A 87 9.01 -0.03 1.74
CA LEU A 87 8.64 -1.32 1.14
C LEU A 87 9.35 -1.56 -0.20
N LEU A 88 9.42 -0.55 -1.06
CA LEU A 88 10.14 -0.65 -2.33
C LEU A 88 11.65 -0.89 -2.13
N ASP A 89 12.25 -0.34 -1.08
CA ASP A 89 13.64 -0.60 -0.71
C ASP A 89 13.84 -2.05 -0.24
N GLU A 90 12.96 -2.56 0.62
CA GLU A 90 12.97 -3.96 1.08
C GLU A 90 12.80 -4.96 -0.08
N ILE A 91 11.83 -4.70 -0.97
CA ILE A 91 11.62 -5.50 -2.19
C ILE A 91 12.89 -5.48 -3.05
N ALA A 92 13.49 -4.30 -3.24
CA ALA A 92 14.73 -4.19 -4.03
C ALA A 92 15.90 -4.94 -3.38
N ALA A 93 16.02 -4.91 -2.06
CA ALA A 93 17.04 -5.65 -1.32
C ALA A 93 16.88 -7.16 -1.49
N ARG A 94 15.64 -7.68 -1.37
CA ARG A 94 15.36 -9.11 -1.58
C ARG A 94 15.64 -9.55 -3.02
N LEU A 95 15.18 -8.79 -4.02
CA LEU A 95 15.44 -9.11 -5.42
C LEU A 95 16.94 -9.05 -5.79
N GLN A 96 17.73 -8.28 -5.05
CA GLN A 96 19.18 -8.26 -5.19
C GLN A 96 19.85 -9.48 -4.54
N SER A 97 19.36 -9.95 -3.39
CA SER A 97 19.90 -11.15 -2.73
C SER A 97 19.67 -12.41 -3.58
N ASP A 98 18.54 -12.45 -4.29
CA ASP A 98 18.09 -13.64 -5.02
C ASP A 98 18.48 -13.62 -6.51
N LYS A 99 19.45 -12.77 -6.86
CA LYS A 99 19.88 -12.57 -8.25
C LYS A 99 20.49 -13.85 -8.84
N PRO A 100 20.08 -14.27 -10.07
CA PRO A 100 20.64 -15.45 -10.71
C PRO A 100 22.17 -15.34 -10.87
N ARG A 101 22.92 -16.33 -10.36
CA ARG A 101 24.41 -16.32 -10.34
C ARG A 101 25.01 -16.32 -11.76
N LEU A 102 26.20 -15.73 -11.92
CA LEU A 102 26.92 -15.62 -13.21
C LEU A 102 27.49 -16.96 -13.69
N PHE A 103 27.93 -17.79 -12.75
CA PHE A 103 28.60 -19.06 -13.01
C PHE A 103 28.14 -20.06 -11.93
N GLY A 104 27.25 -20.95 -12.32
CA GLY A 104 26.65 -21.98 -11.48
C GLY A 104 25.45 -22.57 -12.21
N LYS A 105 25.20 -23.88 -12.08
CA LYS A 105 23.94 -24.47 -12.53
C LYS A 105 22.82 -23.60 -11.98
N ALA A 106 21.95 -23.10 -12.86
CA ALA A 106 20.75 -22.41 -12.41
C ALA A 106 20.07 -23.36 -11.42
N THR A 107 19.90 -22.92 -10.17
CA THR A 107 18.92 -23.57 -9.30
C THR A 107 17.63 -23.59 -10.12
N PRO A 108 16.98 -24.75 -10.29
CA PRO A 108 15.69 -24.78 -10.97
C PRO A 108 14.83 -23.70 -10.33
N ALA A 109 14.38 -22.73 -11.11
CA ALA A 109 13.39 -21.80 -10.62
C ALA A 109 12.23 -22.66 -10.12
N ALA A 110 11.81 -22.46 -8.86
CA ALA A 110 10.61 -23.10 -8.37
C ALA A 110 9.49 -22.84 -9.37
N GLU A 111 8.68 -23.85 -9.67
CA GLU A 111 7.54 -23.67 -10.56
C GLU A 111 6.69 -22.49 -10.03
N PRO A 112 6.35 -21.51 -10.88
CA PRO A 112 5.62 -20.34 -10.43
C PRO A 112 4.27 -20.77 -9.86
N SER A 113 4.06 -20.51 -8.57
CA SER A 113 2.79 -20.83 -7.90
C SER A 113 1.65 -20.04 -8.54
N ALA A 114 0.64 -20.75 -9.04
CA ALA A 114 -0.54 -20.14 -9.67
C ALA A 114 -1.30 -19.24 -8.69
N GLU A 115 -1.37 -19.62 -7.41
CA GLU A 115 -2.01 -18.82 -6.35
C GLU A 115 -1.26 -17.49 -6.11
N VAL A 116 0.08 -17.54 -6.10
CA VAL A 116 0.92 -16.33 -5.95
C VAL A 116 0.83 -15.44 -7.20
N ALA A 117 0.76 -16.05 -8.38
CA ALA A 117 0.57 -15.34 -9.64
C ALA A 117 -0.76 -14.60 -9.68
N GLU A 118 -1.86 -15.27 -9.29
CA GLU A 118 -3.18 -14.68 -9.21
C GLU A 118 -3.21 -13.48 -8.25
N LEU A 119 -2.58 -13.61 -7.08
CA LEU A 119 -2.44 -12.52 -6.12
C LEU A 119 -1.75 -11.29 -6.74
N LEU A 120 -0.72 -11.49 -7.56
CA LEU A 120 -0.02 -10.42 -8.28
C LEU A 120 -0.75 -9.96 -9.57
N GLY A 121 -1.91 -10.53 -9.89
CA GLY A 121 -2.67 -10.21 -11.11
C GLY A 121 -1.97 -10.67 -12.39
N ILE A 122 -1.16 -11.72 -12.32
CA ILE A 122 -0.46 -12.34 -13.45
C ILE A 122 -1.34 -13.47 -13.99
N PRO A 123 -1.76 -13.43 -15.27
CA PRO A 123 -2.56 -14.49 -15.87
C PRO A 123 -1.69 -15.72 -16.17
N ALA A 124 -2.33 -16.90 -16.24
CA ALA A 124 -1.62 -18.18 -16.34
C ALA A 124 -0.74 -18.30 -17.60
N ASP A 125 -1.13 -17.66 -18.71
CA ASP A 125 -0.40 -17.64 -19.98
C ASP A 125 0.90 -16.82 -19.93
N GLU A 126 1.08 -15.97 -18.91
CA GLU A 126 2.30 -15.20 -18.70
C GLU A 126 3.31 -15.89 -17.77
N LEU A 127 2.96 -17.05 -17.19
CA LEU A 127 3.84 -17.80 -16.28
C LEU A 127 4.97 -18.55 -17.00
N ASP A 128 4.79 -18.84 -18.29
CA ASP A 128 5.80 -19.49 -19.12
C ASP A 128 6.91 -18.53 -19.59
N GLN A 129 6.84 -17.24 -19.21
CA GLN A 129 7.85 -16.26 -19.60
C GLN A 129 9.18 -16.54 -18.88
N PRO A 130 10.30 -16.67 -19.61
CA PRO A 130 11.59 -16.92 -19.00
C PRO A 130 12.01 -15.73 -18.13
N SER A 131 12.03 -15.93 -16.82
CA SER A 131 12.62 -14.96 -15.88
C SER A 131 14.14 -15.17 -15.81
N GLY A 132 14.89 -14.13 -16.15
CA GLY A 132 16.35 -14.17 -16.18
C GLY A 132 17.00 -12.90 -15.65
N ARG A 133 18.32 -12.81 -15.84
CA ARG A 133 19.12 -11.67 -15.34
C ARG A 133 18.72 -10.35 -16.00
N GLY A 134 18.19 -10.38 -17.22
CA GLY A 134 17.73 -9.19 -17.92
C GLY A 134 16.52 -8.59 -17.21
N GLU A 135 15.57 -9.47 -16.92
CA GLU A 135 14.28 -9.24 -16.28
C GLU A 135 14.49 -8.76 -14.85
N HIS A 136 15.36 -9.42 -14.07
CA HIS A 136 15.74 -8.93 -12.73
C HIS A 136 16.38 -7.54 -12.74
N ARG A 137 17.25 -7.25 -13.71
CA ARG A 137 17.84 -5.90 -13.82
C ARG A 137 16.80 -4.87 -14.20
N MET A 138 15.83 -5.24 -15.05
CA MET A 138 14.73 -4.37 -15.41
C MET A 138 13.82 -4.13 -14.21
N ALA A 139 13.45 -5.17 -13.46
CA ALA A 139 12.68 -5.09 -12.23
C ALA A 139 13.27 -4.08 -11.23
N LEU A 140 14.59 -4.15 -10.98
CA LEU A 140 15.27 -3.20 -10.09
C LEU A 140 15.28 -1.76 -10.63
N ARG A 141 15.31 -1.57 -11.95
CA ARG A 141 15.17 -0.24 -12.56
C ARG A 141 13.72 0.25 -12.43
N THR A 142 12.74 -0.63 -12.62
CA THR A 142 11.33 -0.32 -12.42
C THR A 142 11.08 0.13 -10.98
N ILE A 143 11.63 -0.56 -9.97
CA ILE A 143 11.50 -0.11 -8.58
C ILE A 143 12.05 1.32 -8.40
N LYS A 144 13.21 1.64 -8.98
CA LYS A 144 13.74 3.02 -8.95
C LYS A 144 12.80 4.03 -9.62
N LEU A 145 12.16 3.65 -10.72
CA LEU A 145 11.14 4.48 -11.39
C LEU A 145 9.93 4.70 -10.47
N LEU A 146 9.43 3.65 -9.79
CA LEU A 146 8.32 3.76 -8.85
C LEU A 146 8.64 4.68 -7.68
N ARG A 147 9.86 4.61 -7.14
CA ARG A 147 10.33 5.55 -6.10
C ARG A 147 10.37 7.00 -6.60
N GLY A 148 10.73 7.22 -7.86
CA GLY A 148 10.61 8.53 -8.51
C GLY A 148 9.15 9.00 -8.57
N GLN A 149 8.23 8.13 -8.98
CA GLN A 149 6.80 8.43 -9.02
C GLN A 149 6.22 8.75 -7.63
N LEU A 150 6.68 8.07 -6.57
CA LEU A 150 6.27 8.38 -5.20
C LEU A 150 6.63 9.80 -4.79
N LYS A 151 7.84 10.26 -5.13
CA LYS A 151 8.29 11.64 -4.86
C LYS A 151 7.46 12.67 -5.62
N ASP A 152 7.11 12.36 -6.87
CA ASP A 152 6.23 13.22 -7.65
C ASP A 152 4.83 13.31 -7.01
N LEU A 153 4.27 12.17 -6.57
CA LEU A 153 2.97 12.07 -5.93
C LEU A 153 2.92 12.74 -4.55
N GLU A 154 4.05 12.80 -3.84
CA GLU A 154 4.16 13.52 -2.56
C GLU A 154 3.92 15.03 -2.74
N THR A 155 4.45 15.61 -3.81
CA THR A 155 4.33 17.05 -4.09
C THR A 155 3.04 17.42 -4.81
N THR A 156 2.55 16.52 -5.68
CA THR A 156 1.34 16.72 -6.47
C THR A 156 0.42 15.50 -6.31
N PRO A 157 -0.42 15.48 -5.27
CA PRO A 157 -1.22 14.29 -4.93
C PRO A 157 -2.25 13.91 -5.99
N ASP A 158 -1.99 12.81 -6.70
CA ASP A 158 -3.00 12.07 -7.46
C ASP A 158 -3.37 10.79 -6.69
N HIS A 159 -4.54 10.81 -6.07
CA HIS A 159 -4.97 9.74 -5.17
C HIS A 159 -5.37 8.46 -5.90
N SER A 160 -5.78 8.56 -7.16
CA SER A 160 -6.07 7.37 -7.97
C SER A 160 -4.78 6.64 -8.29
N ARG A 161 -3.76 7.39 -8.76
CA ARG A 161 -2.43 6.83 -9.01
C ARG A 161 -1.79 6.30 -7.74
N LEU A 162 -1.93 7.01 -6.62
CA LEU A 162 -1.39 6.58 -5.33
C LEU A 162 -2.07 5.30 -4.82
N THR A 163 -3.40 5.16 -4.99
CA THR A 163 -4.10 3.89 -4.66
C THR A 163 -3.60 2.73 -5.51
N ARG A 164 -3.37 2.93 -6.82
CA ARG A 164 -2.82 1.88 -7.69
C ARG A 164 -1.43 1.45 -7.24
N LEU A 165 -0.56 2.41 -6.96
CA LEU A 165 0.81 2.17 -6.54
C LEU A 165 0.88 1.52 -5.15
N ALA A 166 0.07 1.98 -4.20
CA ALA A 166 -0.04 1.39 -2.86
C ALA A 166 -0.52 -0.07 -2.93
N THR A 167 -1.62 -0.31 -3.66
CA THR A 167 -2.21 -1.65 -3.84
C THR A 167 -1.20 -2.62 -4.47
N PHE A 168 -0.45 -2.17 -5.48
CA PHE A 168 0.59 -2.98 -6.11
C PHE A 168 1.77 -3.27 -5.17
N THR A 169 2.30 -2.22 -4.52
CA THR A 169 3.49 -2.34 -3.66
C THR A 169 3.23 -3.20 -2.44
N ILE A 170 2.07 -3.05 -1.79
CA ILE A 170 1.65 -3.87 -0.64
C ILE A 170 1.55 -5.35 -1.03
N ARG A 171 0.91 -5.68 -2.17
CA ARG A 171 0.82 -7.06 -2.64
C ARG A 171 2.18 -7.65 -2.98
N LEU A 172 3.03 -6.87 -3.65
CA LEU A 172 4.37 -7.33 -3.99
C LEU A 172 5.21 -7.58 -2.72
N ALA A 173 5.14 -6.69 -1.73
CA ALA A 173 5.81 -6.87 -0.45
C ALA A 173 5.30 -8.12 0.29
N LEU A 174 3.99 -8.35 0.29
CA LEU A 174 3.38 -9.54 0.88
C LEU A 174 3.93 -10.82 0.24
N VAL A 175 4.01 -10.88 -1.09
CA VAL A 175 4.56 -12.05 -1.81
C VAL A 175 6.05 -12.23 -1.53
N VAL A 176 6.82 -11.14 -1.52
CA VAL A 176 8.26 -11.18 -1.26
C VAL A 176 8.57 -11.71 0.14
N GLU A 177 7.70 -11.43 1.11
CA GLU A 177 7.86 -11.91 2.48
C GLU A 177 7.31 -13.33 2.68
N ALA A 178 6.08 -13.61 2.24
CA ALA A 178 5.42 -14.89 2.52
C ALA A 178 5.80 -16.02 1.54
N ALA A 179 6.24 -15.69 0.31
CA ALA A 179 6.59 -16.68 -0.72
C ALA A 179 7.84 -16.26 -1.52
N PRO A 180 9.02 -16.10 -0.86
CA PRO A 180 10.21 -15.53 -1.47
C PRO A 180 10.73 -16.32 -2.70
N GLU A 181 10.55 -17.65 -2.71
CA GLU A 181 10.96 -18.48 -3.84
C GLU A 181 10.16 -18.15 -5.10
N SER A 182 8.82 -18.04 -4.96
CA SER A 182 7.92 -17.61 -6.04
C SER A 182 8.17 -16.14 -6.43
N ALA A 183 8.47 -15.28 -5.46
CA ALA A 183 8.72 -13.85 -5.69
C ALA A 183 9.90 -13.60 -6.64
N THR A 184 10.93 -14.45 -6.60
CA THR A 184 12.11 -14.34 -7.48
C THR A 184 11.69 -14.40 -8.95
N THR A 185 10.78 -15.30 -9.29
CA THR A 185 10.30 -15.48 -10.67
C THR A 185 9.20 -14.49 -11.04
N LEU A 186 8.27 -14.23 -10.12
CA LEU A 186 7.03 -13.50 -10.41
C LEU A 186 7.16 -11.97 -10.26
N ALA A 187 8.03 -11.47 -9.38
CA ALA A 187 8.18 -10.03 -9.18
C ALA A 187 8.60 -9.28 -10.46
N PRO A 188 9.55 -9.77 -11.29
CA PRO A 188 9.86 -9.13 -12.56
C PRO A 188 8.65 -9.01 -13.51
N ILE A 189 7.82 -10.06 -13.57
CA ILE A 189 6.60 -10.09 -14.41
C ILE A 189 5.59 -9.06 -13.87
N ALA A 190 5.31 -9.08 -12.57
CA ALA A 190 4.38 -8.14 -11.91
C ALA A 190 4.81 -6.67 -12.11
N LEU A 191 6.10 -6.37 -11.92
CA LEU A 191 6.67 -5.03 -12.12
C LEU A 191 6.54 -4.56 -13.58
N SER A 192 6.78 -5.47 -14.54
CA SER A 192 6.60 -5.18 -15.96
C SER A 192 5.14 -4.83 -16.27
N ARG A 193 4.20 -5.68 -15.85
CA ARG A 193 2.75 -5.48 -16.03
C ARG A 193 2.27 -4.15 -15.44
N PHE A 194 2.71 -3.83 -14.23
CA PHE A 194 2.37 -2.56 -13.58
C PHE A 194 2.79 -1.36 -14.43
N THR A 195 4.03 -1.35 -14.94
CA THR A 195 4.51 -0.24 -15.78
C THR A 195 3.85 -0.14 -17.14
N GLN A 196 3.34 -1.26 -17.67
CA GLN A 196 2.57 -1.28 -18.92
C GLN A 196 1.13 -0.77 -18.73
N GLY A 197 0.72 -0.50 -17.48
CA GLY A 197 -0.63 -0.01 -17.18
C GLY A 197 -1.71 -1.07 -17.39
N VAL A 198 -1.35 -2.35 -17.32
CA VAL A 198 -2.31 -3.46 -17.45
C VAL A 198 -3.31 -3.37 -16.29
N SER A 199 -4.61 -3.46 -16.61
CA SER A 199 -5.67 -3.37 -15.61
C SER A 199 -5.53 -4.44 -14.55
N ASP A 200 -5.66 -4.04 -13.29
CA ASP A 200 -5.58 -4.94 -12.15
C ASP A 200 -6.94 -5.04 -11.47
N PHE A 201 -7.30 -6.28 -11.11
CA PHE A 201 -8.61 -6.58 -10.53
C PHE A 201 -8.85 -5.91 -9.17
N GLN A 202 -7.79 -5.50 -8.45
CA GLN A 202 -7.92 -4.81 -7.17
C GLN A 202 -7.92 -3.29 -7.31
N TRP A 203 -7.74 -2.67 -8.48
CA TRP A 203 -7.67 -1.21 -8.53
C TRP A 203 -8.97 -0.52 -8.14
N GLU A 204 -10.10 -1.13 -8.50
CA GLU A 204 -11.44 -0.59 -8.27
C GLU A 204 -12.14 -1.21 -7.04
N THR A 205 -11.48 -2.14 -6.35
CA THR A 205 -12.03 -2.76 -5.14
C THR A 205 -11.91 -1.83 -3.93
N THR A 206 -12.82 -2.01 -2.98
CA THR A 206 -12.79 -1.27 -1.70
C THR A 206 -11.56 -1.65 -0.89
N PHE A 207 -11.11 -0.74 -0.01
CA PHE A 207 -10.00 -1.05 0.89
C PHE A 207 -10.29 -2.27 1.78
N ALA A 208 -11.53 -2.41 2.26
CA ALA A 208 -11.94 -3.56 3.08
C ALA A 208 -11.81 -4.90 2.33
N ASP A 209 -12.19 -4.94 1.05
CA ASP A 209 -12.09 -6.16 0.25
C ASP A 209 -10.62 -6.48 -0.09
N LYS A 210 -9.80 -5.46 -0.38
CA LYS A 210 -8.35 -5.61 -0.53
C LYS A 210 -7.73 -6.20 0.73
N LEU A 211 -8.03 -5.61 1.88
CA LEU A 211 -7.46 -6.04 3.14
C LEU A 211 -7.82 -7.48 3.46
N ARG A 212 -9.10 -7.87 3.29
CA ARG A 212 -9.55 -9.25 3.47
C ARG A 212 -8.78 -10.20 2.55
N SER A 213 -8.61 -9.83 1.28
CA SER A 213 -7.85 -10.61 0.30
C SER A 213 -6.38 -10.76 0.71
N TRP A 214 -5.74 -9.70 1.19
CA TRP A 214 -4.34 -9.73 1.64
C TRP A 214 -4.17 -10.59 2.89
N GLN A 215 -5.07 -10.47 3.87
CA GLN A 215 -5.07 -11.31 5.07
C GLN A 215 -5.25 -12.79 4.74
N GLN A 216 -6.21 -13.11 3.87
CA GLN A 216 -6.43 -14.47 3.40
C GLN A 216 -5.19 -15.01 2.69
N ALA A 217 -4.61 -14.23 1.76
CA ALA A 217 -3.43 -14.64 1.02
C ALA A 217 -2.23 -14.89 1.92
N ARG A 218 -1.94 -13.98 2.87
CA ARG A 218 -0.85 -14.18 3.84
C ARG A 218 -1.06 -15.46 4.64
N ASN A 219 -2.25 -15.68 5.19
CA ASN A 219 -2.55 -16.88 5.97
C ASN A 219 -2.35 -18.16 5.15
N THR A 220 -2.78 -18.18 3.90
CA THR A 220 -2.57 -19.31 2.99
C THR A 220 -1.08 -19.54 2.72
N LEU A 221 -0.31 -18.48 2.48
CA LEU A 221 1.12 -18.58 2.16
C LEU A 221 2.00 -18.91 3.36
N THR A 222 1.63 -18.53 4.59
CA THR A 222 2.42 -18.81 5.80
C THR A 222 2.05 -20.12 6.50
N THR A 223 0.92 -20.73 6.14
CA THR A 223 0.48 -22.02 6.73
C THR A 223 0.93 -23.23 5.90
N ASN A 224 1.35 -23.00 4.65
CA ASN A 224 1.91 -24.00 3.75
C ASN A 224 3.45 -24.03 3.83
#